data_AF-A0A9W7S456-F1
#
_entry.id   AF-A0A9W7S456-F1
#
_cell.length_a   1.000
_cell.length_b   1.000
_cell.length_c   1.000
_cell.angle_alpha   90.00
_cell.angle_beta   90.00
_cell.angle_gamma   90.00
#
_symmetry.space_group_name_H-M   'P 1'
#
loop_
_entity.id
_entity.type
_entity.pdbx_description
1 polymer ?
#
loop_
_entity_poly.entity_id
_entity_poly.type
_entity_poly.pdbx_seq_one_letter_code
_entity_poly.pdbx_strand_id
1 'polypeptide(L)'
;MTKSTTYYWVLAALMSVITLIASYVVVPFGVIPFTLQTMAVVLTGLLIPRKYAAVAMFLNAILLFIFKGAFIYSPSFGFIIGFIVAMMFASQNPGAENGWKILTIRAIGMNLIIFLCGLTYMYSALNYLLDSPISWMDTLMSGMIIFLPTDIIKNVVAISLALVLKKRLTL
;
A
#
# COMPACT_ATOMS: atom_id res chain seq x y z
N MET A 1 11.12 21.02 16.12
CA MET A 1 10.23 21.95 15.38
C MET A 1 9.21 21.10 14.64
N THR A 2 7.92 21.33 14.89
CA THR A 2 6.85 20.65 14.14
C THR A 2 6.86 21.17 12.69
N LYS A 3 6.84 20.27 11.71
CA LYS A 3 6.81 20.65 10.29
C LYS A 3 5.51 21.37 9.94
N SER A 4 5.54 22.25 8.94
CA SER A 4 4.35 22.95 8.49
C SER A 4 3.32 21.99 7.87
N THR A 5 2.07 22.40 7.86
CA THR A 5 0.99 21.66 7.17
C THR A 5 1.27 21.52 5.68
N THR A 6 1.77 22.58 5.04
CA THR A 6 2.16 22.58 3.61
C THR A 6 3.20 21.52 3.28
N TYR A 7 4.19 21.32 4.17
CA TYR A 7 5.21 20.29 3.99
C TYR A 7 4.58 18.89 3.86
N TYR A 8 3.64 18.55 4.74
CA TYR A 8 2.97 17.24 4.69
C TYR A 8 2.04 17.09 3.49
N TRP A 9 1.41 18.17 3.03
CA TRP A 9 0.61 18.16 1.81
C TRP A 9 1.45 17.88 0.56
N VAL A 10 2.61 18.54 0.43
CA VAL A 10 3.56 18.29 -0.65
C VAL A 10 4.08 16.85 -0.59
N LEU A 11 4.44 16.38 0.60
CA LEU A 11 4.93 15.00 0.78
C LEU A 11 3.84 13.97 0.45
N ALA A 12 2.58 14.22 0.79
CA ALA A 12 1.45 13.37 0.42
C ALA A 12 1.26 13.31 -1.10
N ALA A 13 1.32 14.45 -1.79
CA ALA A 13 1.26 14.50 -3.25
C ALA A 13 2.40 13.69 -3.88
N LEU A 14 3.65 13.89 -3.43
CA LEU A 14 4.81 13.14 -3.90
C LEU A 14 4.65 11.63 -3.68
N MET A 15 4.26 11.21 -2.48
CA MET A 15 4.07 9.78 -2.18
C MET A 15 2.93 9.16 -2.99
N SER A 16 1.86 9.91 -3.28
CA SER A 16 0.77 9.43 -4.15
C SER A 16 1.27 9.11 -5.57
N VAL A 17 2.15 9.96 -6.11
CA VAL A 17 2.76 9.81 -7.44
C VAL A 17 3.81 8.69 -7.43
N ILE A 18 4.64 8.60 -6.40
CA ILE A 18 5.59 7.48 -6.24
C ILE A 18 4.83 6.15 -6.20
N THR A 19 3.71 6.10 -5.48
CA THR A 19 2.85 4.91 -5.40
C THR A 19 2.24 4.59 -6.77
N LEU A 20 1.86 5.60 -7.54
CA LEU A 20 1.36 5.43 -8.91
C LEU A 20 2.45 4.85 -9.82
N ILE A 21 3.64 5.44 -9.81
CA ILE A 21 4.79 4.97 -10.62
C ILE A 21 5.15 3.53 -10.24
N ALA A 22 5.16 3.21 -8.93
CA ALA A 22 5.41 1.86 -8.45
C ALA A 22 4.36 0.83 -8.90
N SER A 23 3.15 1.27 -9.25
CA SER A 23 2.09 0.42 -9.83
C SER A 23 2.34 0.02 -11.30
N TYR A 24 3.31 0.66 -11.97
CA TYR A 24 3.74 0.33 -13.32
C TYR A 24 4.98 -0.58 -13.34
N VAL A 25 5.67 -0.74 -12.19
CA VAL A 25 6.72 -1.74 -12.05
C VAL A 25 6.05 -3.08 -11.78
N VAL A 26 5.70 -3.76 -12.88
CA VAL A 26 4.85 -4.95 -12.88
C VAL A 26 5.65 -6.17 -13.34
N VAL A 27 5.51 -7.28 -12.60
CA VAL A 27 5.85 -8.61 -13.12
C VAL A 27 4.53 -9.37 -13.25
N PRO A 28 4.08 -9.71 -14.48
CA PRO A 28 2.86 -10.47 -14.69
C PRO A 28 2.96 -11.82 -13.98
N PHE A 29 2.00 -12.11 -13.10
CA PHE A 29 2.05 -13.29 -12.27
C PHE A 29 0.63 -13.71 -11.87
N GLY A 30 0.20 -14.94 -12.18
CA GLY A 30 -1.11 -15.45 -11.75
C GLY A 30 -2.30 -14.53 -12.07
N VAL A 31 -3.27 -14.50 -11.14
CA VAL A 31 -4.54 -13.76 -11.28
C VAL A 31 -4.38 -12.25 -11.05
N ILE A 32 -3.47 -11.85 -10.15
CA ILE A 32 -3.14 -10.45 -9.89
C ILE A 32 -1.64 -10.24 -10.06
N PRO A 33 -1.19 -9.17 -10.72
CA PRO A 33 0.23 -8.95 -10.98
C PRO A 33 1.00 -8.62 -9.70
N PHE A 34 2.26 -9.06 -9.66
CA PHE A 34 3.21 -8.52 -8.69
C PHE A 34 3.54 -7.05 -9.03
N THR A 35 3.50 -6.17 -8.03
CA THR A 35 3.89 -4.76 -8.19
C THR A 35 4.75 -4.26 -7.03
N LEU A 36 5.50 -3.18 -7.25
CA LEU A 36 6.18 -2.43 -6.17
C LEU A 36 5.25 -1.48 -5.42
N GLN A 37 3.98 -1.40 -5.79
CA GLN A 37 3.03 -0.45 -5.24
C GLN A 37 2.84 -0.63 -3.72
N THR A 38 2.72 -1.87 -3.25
CA THR A 38 2.54 -2.19 -1.82
C THR A 38 3.72 -1.69 -0.97
N MET A 39 4.95 -1.72 -1.52
CA MET A 39 6.14 -1.16 -0.85
C MET A 39 6.02 0.35 -0.66
N ALA A 40 5.57 1.08 -1.70
CA ALA A 40 5.38 2.53 -1.64
C ALA A 40 4.26 2.93 -0.66
N VAL A 41 3.18 2.14 -0.59
CA VAL A 41 2.08 2.31 0.38
C VAL A 41 2.60 2.19 1.81
N VAL A 42 3.32 1.11 2.10
CA VAL A 42 3.93 0.88 3.43
C VAL A 42 4.88 2.02 3.77
N LEU A 43 5.80 2.38 2.86
CA LEU A 43 6.73 3.49 3.06
C LEU A 43 5.99 4.81 3.35
N THR A 44 4.89 5.09 2.65
CA THR A 44 4.05 6.28 2.89
C THR A 44 3.52 6.31 4.31
N GLY A 45 2.93 5.19 4.76
CA GLY A 45 2.41 5.07 6.13
C GLY A 45 3.49 5.16 7.20
N LEU A 46 4.74 4.77 6.90
CA LEU A 46 5.85 4.90 7.85
C LEU A 46 6.40 6.33 7.93
N LEU A 47 6.38 7.09 6.84
CA LEU A 47 7.00 8.42 6.75
C LEU A 47 6.08 9.57 7.12
N ILE A 48 4.78 9.46 6.83
CA ILE A 48 3.84 10.59 6.91
C ILE A 48 2.83 10.35 8.04
N PRO A 49 2.40 11.41 8.76
CA PRO A 49 1.31 11.27 9.72
C PRO A 49 0.03 10.75 9.04
N ARG A 50 -0.67 9.84 9.73
CA ARG A 50 -1.90 9.15 9.28
C ARG A 50 -2.86 9.97 8.43
N LYS A 51 -3.19 11.20 8.83
CA LYS A 51 -4.10 12.08 8.07
C LYS A 51 -3.64 12.28 6.63
N TYR A 52 -2.38 12.65 6.44
CA TYR A 52 -1.84 12.97 5.12
C TYR A 52 -1.48 11.70 4.34
N ALA A 53 -1.10 10.62 5.03
CA ALA A 53 -0.89 9.32 4.40
C ALA A 53 -2.18 8.77 3.78
N ALA A 54 -3.32 8.88 4.48
CA ALA A 54 -4.63 8.53 3.93
C ALA A 54 -4.98 9.35 2.68
N VAL A 55 -4.70 10.66 2.69
CA VAL A 55 -4.92 11.50 1.51
C VAL A 55 -4.00 11.11 0.36
N ALA A 56 -2.74 10.76 0.62
CA ALA A 56 -1.82 10.28 -0.41
C ALA A 56 -2.34 9.01 -1.11
N MET A 57 -2.90 8.06 -0.34
CA MET A 57 -3.47 6.83 -0.90
C MET A 57 -4.78 7.08 -1.64
N PHE A 58 -5.62 8.01 -1.15
CA PHE A 58 -6.82 8.41 -1.86
C PHE A 58 -6.49 9.10 -3.20
N LEU A 59 -5.52 10.01 -3.21
CA LEU A 59 -5.03 10.64 -4.43
C LEU A 59 -4.42 9.62 -5.38
N ASN A 60 -3.69 8.62 -4.87
CA ASN A 60 -3.19 7.51 -5.67
C ASN A 60 -4.33 6.74 -6.37
N ALA A 61 -5.44 6.47 -5.67
CA ALA A 61 -6.60 5.80 -6.26
C ALA A 61 -7.23 6.62 -7.40
N ILE A 62 -7.36 7.94 -7.22
CA ILE A 62 -7.83 8.85 -8.29
C ILE A 62 -6.89 8.81 -9.48
N LEU A 63 -5.58 8.89 -9.26
CA LEU A 63 -4.60 8.85 -10.34
C LEU A 63 -4.67 7.52 -11.10
N LEU A 64 -4.81 6.39 -10.41
CA LEU A 64 -5.01 5.09 -11.07
C LEU A 64 -6.27 5.06 -11.93
N PHE A 65 -7.37 5.64 -11.44
CA PHE A 65 -8.60 5.74 -12.22
C PHE A 65 -8.39 6.51 -13.52
N ILE A 66 -7.69 7.65 -13.44
CA ILE A 66 -7.42 8.50 -14.61
C ILE A 66 -6.51 7.78 -15.62
N PHE A 67 -5.43 7.14 -15.16
CA PHE A 67 -4.42 6.58 -16.07
C PHE A 67 -4.66 5.13 -16.51
N LYS A 68 -5.32 4.30 -15.69
CA LYS A 68 -5.63 2.88 -16.01
C LYS A 68 -7.09 2.66 -16.41
N GLY A 69 -7.93 3.69 -16.36
CA GLY A 69 -9.34 3.63 -16.74
C GLY A 69 -10.19 2.84 -15.74
N ALA A 70 -11.05 1.95 -16.24
CA ALA A 70 -12.01 1.18 -15.45
C ALA A 70 -11.37 0.03 -14.62
N PHE A 71 -10.26 0.31 -13.92
CA PHE A 71 -9.56 -0.64 -13.06
C PHE A 71 -10.41 -1.11 -11.87
N ILE A 72 -11.56 -0.45 -11.62
CA ILE A 72 -12.53 -0.82 -10.60
C ILE A 72 -13.04 -2.25 -10.81
N TYR A 73 -13.12 -2.74 -12.05
CA TYR A 73 -13.56 -4.13 -12.33
C TYR A 73 -12.42 -5.16 -12.22
N SER A 74 -11.18 -4.71 -11.99
CA SER A 74 -10.05 -5.62 -11.85
C SER A 74 -10.11 -6.35 -10.51
N PRO A 75 -9.79 -7.66 -10.45
CA PRO A 75 -9.70 -8.41 -9.19
C PRO A 75 -8.75 -7.77 -8.16
N SER A 76 -7.78 -6.95 -8.61
CA SER A 76 -6.84 -6.26 -7.71
C SER A 76 -7.39 -4.96 -7.11
N PHE A 77 -8.59 -4.49 -7.48
CA PHE A 77 -9.13 -3.21 -7.02
C PHE A 77 -9.24 -3.12 -5.49
N GLY A 78 -9.63 -4.20 -4.82
CA GLY A 78 -9.75 -4.23 -3.36
C GLY A 78 -8.45 -3.91 -2.61
N PHE A 79 -7.28 -4.18 -3.21
CA PHE A 79 -6.00 -3.82 -2.61
C PHE A 79 -5.84 -2.30 -2.55
N ILE A 80 -6.36 -1.56 -3.53
CA ILE A 80 -6.33 -0.09 -3.55
C ILE A 80 -7.23 0.48 -2.46
N ILE A 81 -8.41 -0.10 -2.23
CA ILE A 81 -9.26 0.23 -1.07
C ILE A 81 -8.47 -0.04 0.22
N GLY A 82 -7.82 -1.20 0.29
CA GLY A 82 -6.96 -1.60 1.40
C GLY A 82 -5.84 -0.61 1.67
N PHE A 83 -5.25 0.01 0.65
CA PHE A 83 -4.19 1.02 0.84
C PHE A 83 -4.68 2.24 1.63
N ILE A 84 -5.90 2.69 1.37
CA ILE A 84 -6.50 3.83 2.09
C ILE A 84 -6.78 3.44 3.55
N VAL A 85 -7.45 2.31 3.76
CA VAL A 85 -7.85 1.84 5.11
C VAL A 85 -6.62 1.50 5.96
N ALA A 86 -5.58 0.92 5.35
CA ALA A 86 -4.33 0.57 6.02
C ALA A 86 -3.64 1.76 6.69
N MET A 87 -3.89 3.00 6.23
CA MET A 87 -3.32 4.21 6.84
C MET A 87 -3.79 4.43 8.29
N MET A 88 -4.76 3.67 8.80
CA MET A 88 -5.01 3.61 10.25
C MET A 88 -3.79 3.15 11.06
N PHE A 89 -2.91 2.33 10.47
CA PHE A 89 -1.63 1.89 11.04
C PHE A 89 -0.45 2.79 10.68
N ALA A 90 -0.68 3.86 9.90
CA ALA A 90 0.36 4.84 9.60
C ALA A 90 0.84 5.55 10.86
N SER A 91 2.03 6.12 10.76
CA SER A 91 2.71 6.81 11.84
C SER A 91 1.86 7.94 12.40
N GLN A 92 1.86 8.10 13.74
CA GLN A 92 1.17 9.21 14.38
C GLN A 92 2.15 10.36 14.61
N ASN A 93 3.36 10.03 15.05
CA ASN A 93 4.46 10.97 15.20
C ASN A 93 5.72 10.41 14.52
N PRO A 94 5.92 10.69 13.22
CA PRO A 94 7.04 10.14 12.45
C PRO A 94 8.41 10.27 13.12
N GLY A 95 8.70 11.38 13.81
CA GLY A 95 9.99 11.61 14.45
C GLY A 95 10.20 11.01 15.82
N ALA A 96 9.12 10.69 16.53
CA ALA A 96 9.22 9.89 17.75
C ALA A 96 9.31 8.40 17.43
N GLU A 97 8.73 7.98 16.30
CA GLU A 97 8.59 6.57 15.92
C GLU A 97 9.77 6.08 15.07
N ASN A 98 10.93 6.05 15.70
CA ASN A 98 12.19 5.67 15.08
C ASN A 98 12.70 4.36 15.68
N GLY A 99 12.37 3.24 15.05
CA GLY A 99 12.89 1.94 15.47
C GLY A 99 12.35 0.79 14.62
N TRP A 100 13.20 -0.18 14.33
CA TRP A 100 12.83 -1.36 13.56
C TRP A 100 11.57 -2.04 14.11
N LYS A 101 11.49 -2.27 15.43
CA LYS A 101 10.35 -2.93 16.07
C LYS A 101 9.02 -2.22 15.80
N ILE A 102 8.94 -0.90 16.04
CA ILE A 102 7.69 -0.14 15.87
C ILE A 102 7.30 -0.05 14.39
N LEU A 103 8.27 0.14 13.49
CA LEU A 103 8.02 0.21 12.05
C LEU A 103 7.57 -1.14 11.48
N THR A 104 8.14 -2.26 11.95
CA THR A 104 7.72 -3.62 11.58
C THR A 104 6.28 -3.88 12.01
N ILE A 105 5.89 -3.54 13.25
CA ILE A 105 4.52 -3.72 13.73
C ILE A 105 3.53 -2.95 12.85
N ARG A 106 3.85 -1.70 12.51
CA ARG A 106 3.02 -0.88 11.62
C ARG A 106 2.94 -1.46 10.21
N ALA A 107 4.06 -1.90 9.64
CA ALA A 107 4.10 -2.53 8.32
C ALA A 107 3.26 -3.81 8.26
N ILE A 108 3.33 -4.66 9.29
CA ILE A 108 2.49 -5.86 9.38
C ILE A 108 1.01 -5.49 9.49
N GLY A 109 0.66 -4.53 10.34
CA GLY A 109 -0.72 -4.04 10.47
C GLY A 109 -1.29 -3.49 9.16
N MET A 110 -0.49 -2.71 8.41
CA MET A 110 -0.89 -2.23 7.08
C MET A 110 -1.13 -3.39 6.11
N ASN A 111 -0.18 -4.33 6.00
CA ASN A 111 -0.33 -5.46 5.07
C ASN A 111 -1.53 -6.34 5.41
N LEU A 112 -1.84 -6.54 6.69
CA LEU A 112 -3.02 -7.31 7.10
C LEU A 112 -4.31 -6.70 6.56
N ILE A 113 -4.47 -5.38 6.70
CA ILE A 113 -5.64 -4.66 6.16
C ILE A 113 -5.67 -4.71 4.63
N ILE A 114 -4.51 -4.56 3.99
CA ILE A 114 -4.38 -4.63 2.53
C ILE A 114 -4.84 -5.99 2.02
N PHE A 115 -4.37 -7.09 2.62
CA PHE A 115 -4.79 -8.43 2.24
C PHE A 115 -6.26 -8.69 2.55
N LEU A 116 -6.76 -8.23 3.70
CA LEU A 116 -8.18 -8.40 4.04
C LEU A 116 -9.07 -7.74 2.98
N CYS A 117 -8.85 -6.47 2.66
CA CYS A 117 -9.63 -5.78 1.63
C CYS A 117 -9.41 -6.36 0.23
N GLY A 118 -8.16 -6.66 -0.11
CA GLY A 118 -7.75 -7.19 -1.42
C GLY A 118 -8.38 -8.54 -1.72
N LEU A 119 -8.23 -9.50 -0.81
CA LEU A 119 -8.72 -10.86 -0.98
C LEU A 119 -10.24 -10.95 -0.97
N THR A 120 -10.91 -10.19 -0.09
CA THR A 120 -12.38 -10.15 -0.06
C THR A 120 -12.93 -9.63 -1.37
N TYR A 121 -12.38 -8.54 -1.90
CA TYR A 121 -12.79 -8.02 -3.19
C TYR A 121 -12.45 -8.98 -4.33
N MET A 122 -11.23 -9.54 -4.34
CA MET A 122 -10.77 -10.44 -5.40
C MET A 122 -11.69 -11.65 -5.53
N TYR A 123 -12.05 -12.28 -4.42
CA TYR A 123 -13.00 -13.40 -4.40
C TYR A 123 -14.36 -12.99 -4.96
N SER A 124 -14.91 -11.86 -4.51
CA SER A 124 -16.20 -11.37 -4.98
C SER A 124 -16.18 -10.99 -6.46
N ALA A 125 -15.12 -10.36 -6.94
CA ALA A 125 -15.00 -9.95 -8.33
C ALA A 125 -14.91 -11.16 -9.27
N LEU A 126 -14.09 -12.15 -8.91
CA LEU A 126 -13.92 -13.35 -9.73
C LEU A 126 -15.20 -14.20 -9.78
N ASN A 127 -15.90 -14.37 -8.65
CA ASN A 127 -17.09 -15.22 -8.59
C ASN A 127 -18.39 -14.53 -9.05
N TYR A 128 -18.51 -13.20 -8.91
CA TYR A 128 -19.79 -12.49 -9.16
C TYR A 128 -19.73 -11.41 -10.22
N LEU A 129 -18.54 -10.90 -10.59
CA LEU A 129 -18.41 -9.84 -11.61
C LEU A 129 -17.81 -10.36 -12.93
N LEU A 130 -16.96 -11.39 -12.88
CA LEU A 130 -16.13 -11.82 -14.00
C LEU A 130 -16.41 -13.25 -14.47
N ASP A 131 -17.42 -13.93 -13.91
CA ASP A 131 -17.82 -15.31 -14.25
C ASP A 131 -16.65 -16.31 -14.30
N SER A 132 -15.62 -16.08 -13.46
CA SER A 132 -14.41 -16.89 -13.37
C SER A 132 -14.28 -17.43 -11.95
N PRO A 133 -15.15 -18.39 -11.56
CA PRO A 133 -15.27 -18.82 -10.18
C PRO A 133 -13.94 -19.39 -9.66
N ILE A 134 -13.65 -19.04 -8.41
CA ILE A 134 -12.41 -19.41 -7.71
C ILE A 134 -12.75 -19.79 -6.27
N SER A 135 -12.09 -20.82 -5.74
CA SER A 135 -12.27 -21.19 -4.34
C SER A 135 -11.62 -20.16 -3.40
N TRP A 136 -12.04 -20.14 -2.13
CA TRP A 136 -11.38 -19.30 -1.13
C TRP A 136 -9.92 -19.69 -0.91
N MET A 137 -9.59 -20.98 -1.01
CA MET A 137 -8.21 -21.46 -0.89
C MET A 137 -7.35 -20.94 -2.05
N ASP A 138 -7.84 -21.06 -3.28
CA ASP A 138 -7.14 -20.57 -4.46
C ASP A 138 -6.99 -19.04 -4.44
N THR A 139 -7.97 -18.33 -3.88
CA THR A 139 -7.91 -16.88 -3.64
C THR A 139 -6.76 -16.54 -2.68
N LEU A 140 -6.59 -17.29 -1.59
CA LEU A 140 -5.48 -17.10 -0.65
C LEU A 140 -4.13 -17.45 -1.30
N MET A 141 -4.06 -18.54 -2.06
CA MET A 141 -2.84 -18.97 -2.73
C MET A 141 -2.38 -17.95 -3.78
N SER A 142 -3.29 -17.51 -4.63
CA SER A 142 -3.00 -16.59 -5.74
C SER A 142 -2.93 -15.12 -5.34
N GLY A 143 -3.61 -14.71 -4.27
CA GLY A 143 -3.70 -13.31 -3.84
C GLY A 143 -2.84 -12.93 -2.63
N MET A 144 -2.31 -13.91 -1.87
CA MET A 144 -1.52 -13.65 -0.67
C MET A 144 -0.29 -14.53 -0.54
N ILE A 145 -0.46 -15.86 -0.48
CA ILE A 145 0.63 -16.79 -0.08
C ILE A 145 1.84 -16.64 -1.00
N ILE A 146 1.61 -16.56 -2.31
CA ILE A 146 2.68 -16.43 -3.29
C ILE A 146 3.45 -15.10 -3.19
N PHE A 147 2.81 -14.05 -2.67
CA PHE A 147 3.41 -12.73 -2.51
C PHE A 147 4.12 -12.55 -1.16
N LEU A 148 3.81 -13.35 -0.14
CA LEU A 148 4.39 -13.23 1.20
C LEU A 148 5.93 -13.14 1.20
N PRO A 149 6.69 -14.01 0.50
CA PRO A 149 8.15 -13.92 0.49
C PRO A 149 8.63 -12.57 -0.05
N THR A 150 8.01 -12.11 -1.14
CA THR A 150 8.37 -10.85 -1.77
C THR A 150 7.94 -9.63 -0.95
N ASP A 151 6.80 -9.70 -0.26
CA ASP A 151 6.32 -8.61 0.60
C ASP A 151 7.13 -8.49 1.89
N ILE A 152 7.70 -9.60 2.41
CA ILE A 152 8.70 -9.53 3.49
C ILE A 152 9.91 -8.71 3.03
N ILE A 153 10.43 -8.98 1.83
CA ILE A 153 11.57 -8.23 1.27
C ILE A 153 11.20 -6.76 1.09
N LYS A 154 10.03 -6.46 0.49
CA LYS A 154 9.54 -5.08 0.32
C LYS A 154 9.41 -4.35 1.66
N ASN A 155 8.91 -5.02 2.70
CA ASN A 155 8.77 -4.43 4.03
C ASN A 155 10.13 -4.11 4.64
N VAL A 156 11.12 -5.01 4.52
CA VAL A 156 12.50 -4.76 4.99
C VAL A 156 13.09 -3.56 4.28
N VAL A 157 12.91 -3.46 2.95
CA VAL A 157 13.38 -2.31 2.16
C VAL A 157 12.65 -1.02 2.57
N ALA A 158 11.32 -1.05 2.69
CA ALA A 158 10.52 0.11 3.09
C ALA A 158 10.89 0.60 4.49
N ILE A 159 11.13 -0.29 5.45
CA ILE A 159 11.53 0.08 6.81
C ILE A 159 12.95 0.66 6.81
N SER A 160 13.88 0.05 6.08
CA SER A 160 15.25 0.55 5.92
C SER A 160 15.26 1.97 5.34
N LEU A 161 14.52 2.17 4.25
CA LEU A 161 14.36 3.48 3.62
C LEU A 161 13.69 4.47 4.56
N ALA A 162 12.64 4.06 5.29
CA ALA A 162 11.98 4.92 6.26
C ALA A 162 12.94 5.42 7.33
N LEU A 163 13.79 4.55 7.89
CA LEU A 163 14.77 4.95 8.91
C LEU A 163 15.81 5.95 8.36
N VAL A 164 16.28 5.76 7.13
CA VAL A 164 17.22 6.70 6.50
C VAL A 164 16.55 8.04 6.20
N LEU A 165 15.34 8.00 5.64
CA LEU A 165 14.60 9.19 5.24
C LEU A 165 14.11 9.98 6.46
N LYS A 166 13.67 9.34 7.54
CA LYS A 166 13.26 10.05 8.76
C LYS A 166 14.41 10.87 9.35
N LYS A 167 15.63 10.34 9.35
CA LYS A 167 16.84 11.07 9.76
C LYS A 167 17.13 12.27 8.85
N ARG A 168 17.04 12.10 7.53
CA ARG A 168 17.37 13.15 6.55
C ARG A 168 16.30 14.23 6.43
N LEU A 169 15.03 13.84 6.50
CA LEU A 169 13.89 14.73 6.43
C LEU A 169 13.64 15.43 7.77
N THR A 170 14.43 15.13 8.81
CA THR A 170 14.26 15.61 10.19
C THR A 170 12.80 15.44 10.63
N LEU A 171 12.26 14.27 10.30
CA LEU A 171 10.90 13.87 10.67
C LEU A 171 10.85 13.55 12.14
#